data_AF-Q21Q37-F1
#
_entry.id   AF-Q21Q37-F1
#
_cell.length_a   1.000
_cell.length_b   1.000
_cell.length_c   1.000
_cell.angle_alpha   90.00
_cell.angle_beta   90.00
_cell.angle_gamma   90.00
#
_symmetry.space_group_name_H-M   'P 1'
#
loop_
_entity.id
_entity.type
_entity.pdbx_description
1 polymer ?
#
loop_
_entity_poly.entity_id
_entity_poly.type
_entity_poly.pdbx_seq_one_letter_code
_entity_poly.pdbx_strand_id
1 'polypeptide(L)'
;MSSDNQVYCNIGAFKPSTTPWLTALRAGVVGLVLRIALRFNFVVVLIGVARSGKTYLLERTTPGKIIDESRYWRTSAKPPVFDVSTVPNGLFAIDESACFERGSLSEGIKRLASRAFIICVQRRNDLDNMGIREALNGRRILVLEIK
;
A
#
# COMPACT_ATOMS: atom_id res chain seq x y z
N MET A 1 -11.39 21.93 -2.42
CA MET A 1 -11.30 20.71 -3.23
C MET A 1 -11.82 19.56 -2.39
N SER A 2 -12.89 18.90 -2.85
CA SER A 2 -13.81 18.09 -2.05
C SER A 2 -13.12 16.94 -1.29
N SER A 3 -13.43 16.88 0.00
CA SER A 3 -12.95 15.90 0.98
C SER A 3 -13.64 14.53 0.86
N ASP A 4 -14.51 14.33 -0.14
CA ASP A 4 -15.57 13.30 -0.09
C ASP A 4 -15.17 11.92 -0.62
N ASN A 5 -13.95 11.77 -1.16
CA ASN A 5 -13.52 10.51 -1.78
C ASN A 5 -12.57 9.67 -0.91
N GLN A 6 -12.40 10.02 0.36
CA GLN A 6 -11.48 9.33 1.28
C GLN A 6 -12.22 8.77 2.50
N VAL A 7 -12.08 7.46 2.71
CA VAL A 7 -12.55 6.78 3.92
C VAL A 7 -11.35 6.50 4.81
N TYR A 8 -11.44 6.87 6.08
CA TYR A 8 -10.36 6.69 7.06
C TYR A 8 -10.73 5.61 8.08
N CYS A 9 -9.80 4.69 8.33
CA CYS A 9 -9.93 3.65 9.33
C CYS A 9 -8.64 3.50 10.14
N ASN A 10 -8.77 3.36 11.47
CA ASN A 10 -7.65 3.07 12.35
C ASN A 10 -7.75 1.63 12.86
N ILE A 11 -6.65 0.90 12.83
CA ILE A 11 -6.56 -0.46 13.35
C ILE A 11 -5.28 -0.63 14.19
N GLY A 12 -5.30 -1.56 15.14
CA GLY A 12 -4.10 -1.86 15.94
C GLY A 12 -3.08 -2.68 15.15
N ALA A 13 -1.80 -2.58 15.53
CA ALA A 13 -0.69 -3.35 14.97
C ALA A 13 -0.92 -4.86 15.01
N PHE A 14 -0.49 -5.55 13.95
CA PHE A 14 -0.50 -7.00 13.87
C PHE A 14 0.79 -7.54 14.48
N LYS A 15 0.68 -8.28 15.59
CA LYS A 15 1.81 -8.82 16.35
C LYS A 15 1.80 -10.35 16.31
N PRO A 16 2.16 -10.95 15.16
CA PRO A 16 2.09 -12.40 14.97
C PRO A 16 3.01 -13.17 15.92
N SER A 17 4.07 -12.55 16.43
CA SER A 17 4.98 -13.14 17.42
C SER A 17 4.41 -13.21 18.84
N THR A 18 3.37 -12.42 19.17
CA THR A 18 2.80 -12.36 20.53
C THR A 18 1.47 -13.12 20.61
N THR A 19 0.58 -12.91 19.65
CA THR A 19 -0.76 -13.54 19.63
C THR A 19 -1.06 -14.08 18.23
N PRO A 20 -0.44 -15.20 17.83
CA PRO A 20 -0.41 -15.66 16.44
C PRO A 20 -1.81 -15.94 15.87
N TRP A 21 -2.65 -16.66 16.62
CA TRP A 21 -3.98 -17.06 16.14
C TRP A 21 -4.94 -15.87 16.00
N LEU A 22 -5.06 -15.03 17.05
CA LEU A 22 -5.89 -13.82 17.01
C LEU A 22 -5.41 -12.84 15.93
N THR A 23 -4.08 -12.68 15.78
CA THR A 23 -3.50 -11.82 14.76
C THR A 23 -3.80 -12.35 13.35
N ALA A 24 -3.72 -13.66 13.13
CA ALA A 24 -4.04 -14.28 11.85
C ALA A 24 -5.51 -14.10 11.47
N LEU A 25 -6.43 -14.33 12.42
CA LEU A 25 -7.87 -14.17 12.20
C LEU A 25 -8.19 -12.71 11.87
N ARG A 26 -7.69 -11.77 12.68
CA ARG A 26 -7.90 -10.34 12.45
C ARG A 26 -7.32 -9.89 11.11
N ALA A 27 -6.12 -10.36 10.75
CA ALA A 27 -5.53 -10.05 9.45
C ALA A 27 -6.30 -10.66 8.28
N GLY A 28 -6.90 -11.84 8.47
CA GLY A 28 -7.80 -12.46 7.50
C GLY A 28 -9.06 -11.62 7.27
N VAL A 29 -9.72 -11.17 8.34
CA VAL A 29 -10.90 -10.31 8.26
C VAL A 29 -10.56 -8.97 7.61
N VAL A 30 -9.50 -8.29 8.07
CA VAL A 30 -9.07 -7.03 7.48
C VAL A 30 -8.66 -7.22 6.02
N GLY A 31 -7.93 -8.28 5.69
CA GLY A 31 -7.56 -8.60 4.31
C GLY A 31 -8.78 -8.83 3.42
N LEU A 32 -9.83 -9.50 3.92
CA LEU A 32 -11.10 -9.65 3.20
C LEU A 32 -11.76 -8.30 2.91
N VAL A 33 -11.83 -7.42 3.92
CA VAL A 33 -12.38 -6.06 3.77
C VAL A 33 -11.59 -5.27 2.72
N LEU A 34 -10.25 -5.36 2.74
CA LEU A 34 -9.41 -4.70 1.75
C LEU A 34 -9.65 -5.25 0.34
N ARG A 35 -9.76 -6.56 0.16
CA ARG A 35 -10.10 -7.16 -1.15
C ARG A 35 -11.45 -6.69 -1.66
N ILE A 36 -12.45 -6.57 -0.78
CA ILE A 36 -13.77 -6.04 -1.14
C ILE A 36 -13.64 -4.57 -1.59
N ALA A 37 -12.95 -3.73 -0.81
CA ALA A 37 -12.72 -2.33 -1.18
C ALA A 37 -12.04 -2.20 -2.55
N LEU A 38 -10.98 -3.00 -2.78
CA LEU A 38 -10.27 -3.04 -4.06
C LEU A 38 -11.19 -3.49 -5.21
N ARG A 39 -12.10 -4.44 -4.99
CA ARG A 39 -13.09 -4.87 -6.00
C ARG A 39 -14.06 -3.74 -6.38
N PHE A 40 -14.34 -2.82 -5.46
CA PHE A 40 -15.07 -1.59 -5.72
C PHE A 40 -14.18 -0.45 -6.25
N ASN A 41 -12.99 -0.77 -6.77
CA ASN A 41 -12.04 0.18 -7.36
C ASN A 41 -11.58 1.28 -6.39
N PHE A 42 -11.47 0.96 -5.10
CA PHE A 42 -10.73 1.79 -4.15
C PHE A 42 -9.22 1.58 -4.32
N VAL A 43 -8.45 2.64 -4.10
CA VAL A 43 -7.03 2.54 -3.77
C VAL A 43 -6.91 2.47 -2.26
N VAL A 44 -6.18 1.49 -1.75
CA VAL A 44 -5.93 1.38 -0.31
C VAL A 44 -4.57 2.01 -0.02
N VAL A 45 -4.54 2.99 0.88
CA VAL A 45 -3.31 3.55 1.41
C VAL A 45 -3.10 2.99 2.81
N LEU A 46 -2.10 2.13 2.97
CA LEU A 46 -1.77 1.49 4.24
C LEU A 46 -0.66 2.28 4.93
N ILE A 47 -0.97 2.90 6.06
CA ILE A 47 -0.04 3.74 6.82
C ILE A 47 0.35 3.03 8.10
N GLY A 48 1.63 3.03 8.43
CA GLY A 48 2.07 2.59 9.76
C GLY A 48 3.58 2.45 9.86
N VAL A 49 4.10 2.53 11.08
CA VAL A 49 5.54 2.46 11.33
C VAL A 49 6.15 1.09 10.96
N ALA A 50 7.48 1.01 10.93
CA ALA A 50 8.17 -0.27 10.80
C ALA A 50 7.70 -1.27 11.88
N ARG A 51 7.60 -2.56 11.51
CA ARG A 51 7.12 -3.64 12.38
C ARG A 51 5.66 -3.52 12.87
N SER A 52 4.84 -2.63 12.31
CA SER A 52 3.39 -2.57 12.60
C SER A 52 2.59 -3.76 12.01
N GLY A 53 3.22 -4.54 11.12
CA GLY A 53 2.60 -5.69 10.48
C GLY A 53 1.95 -5.38 9.12
N LYS A 54 2.35 -4.29 8.45
CA LYS A 54 1.91 -3.98 7.07
C LYS A 54 2.13 -5.16 6.11
N THR A 55 3.38 -5.62 5.99
CA THR A 55 3.75 -6.75 5.12
C THR A 55 2.97 -8.02 5.47
N TYR A 56 2.80 -8.32 6.76
CA TYR A 56 1.99 -9.47 7.22
C TYR A 56 0.52 -9.39 6.75
N LEU A 57 -0.07 -8.20 6.72
CA LEU A 57 -1.41 -7.96 6.19
C LEU A 57 -1.44 -8.04 4.66
N LEU A 58 -0.43 -7.48 3.97
CA LEU A 58 -0.33 -7.54 2.51
C LEU A 58 -0.22 -8.98 2.01
N GLU A 59 0.60 -9.82 2.64
CA GLU A 59 0.76 -11.24 2.28
C GLU A 59 -0.56 -12.00 2.34
N ARG A 60 -1.43 -11.62 3.29
CA ARG A 60 -2.78 -12.19 3.41
C ARG A 60 -3.77 -11.57 2.45
N THR A 61 -3.54 -10.33 2.00
CA THR A 61 -4.49 -9.61 1.14
C THR A 61 -4.23 -9.89 -0.34
N THR A 62 -2.96 -9.82 -0.77
CA THR A 62 -2.46 -9.96 -2.14
C THR A 62 -1.26 -10.93 -2.19
N PRO A 63 -1.48 -12.23 -1.90
CA PRO A 63 -0.38 -13.22 -1.84
C PRO A 63 0.35 -13.33 -3.17
N GLY A 64 1.69 -13.22 -3.15
CA GLY A 64 2.54 -13.32 -4.34
C GLY A 64 2.42 -12.15 -5.32
N LYS A 65 1.73 -11.06 -4.95
CA LYS A 65 1.50 -9.88 -5.81
C LYS A 65 1.92 -8.59 -5.11
N ILE A 66 3.00 -8.66 -4.35
CA ILE A 66 3.60 -7.54 -3.64
C ILE A 66 4.83 -7.11 -4.42
N ILE A 67 4.86 -5.85 -4.83
CA ILE A 67 6.02 -5.20 -5.42
C ILE A 67 6.81 -4.60 -4.26
N ASP A 68 8.03 -5.08 -4.06
CA ASP A 68 8.95 -4.65 -2.99
C ASP A 68 10.38 -4.64 -3.54
N GLU A 69 10.96 -3.43 -3.59
CA GLU A 69 12.33 -3.21 -4.07
C GLU A 69 13.31 -2.84 -2.94
N SER A 70 12.92 -3.08 -1.68
CA SER A 70 13.74 -2.79 -0.50
C SER A 70 15.11 -3.48 -0.54
N ARG A 71 15.18 -4.68 -1.12
CA ARG A 71 16.44 -5.41 -1.30
C ARG A 71 17.35 -4.75 -2.33
N TYR A 72 16.80 -4.32 -3.45
CA TYR A 72 17.56 -3.65 -4.51
C TYR A 72 18.09 -2.29 -4.04
N TRP A 73 17.28 -1.53 -3.31
CA TRP A 73 17.68 -0.23 -2.73
C TRP A 73 18.91 -0.34 -1.82
N ARG A 74 19.02 -1.41 -1.02
CA ARG A 74 20.14 -1.58 -0.07
C ARG A 74 21.49 -1.86 -0.76
N THR A 75 21.47 -2.35 -2.00
CA THR A 75 22.68 -2.74 -2.74
C THR A 75 23.01 -1.79 -3.88
N SER A 76 22.13 -0.85 -4.21
CA SER A 76 22.23 0.01 -5.39
C SER A 76 22.53 1.45 -5.00
N ALA A 77 23.35 2.14 -5.81
CA ALA A 77 23.67 3.55 -5.61
C ALA A 77 22.52 4.51 -6.00
N LYS A 78 21.50 3.99 -6.71
CA LYS A 78 20.37 4.77 -7.23
C LYS A 78 19.04 4.08 -6.88
N PRO A 79 17.97 4.86 -6.65
CA PRO A 79 16.66 4.30 -6.39
C PRO A 79 16.11 3.58 -7.63
N PRO A 80 15.42 2.43 -7.45
CA PRO A 80 14.74 1.74 -8.53
C PRO A 80 13.65 2.60 -9.16
N VAL A 81 13.53 2.48 -10.48
CA VAL A 81 12.46 3.06 -11.29
C VAL A 81 11.24 2.14 -11.20
N PHE A 82 10.07 2.70 -10.93
CA PHE A 82 8.81 1.96 -10.93
C PHE A 82 8.35 1.71 -12.37
N ASP A 83 8.45 0.45 -12.81
CA ASP A 83 7.96 0.03 -14.12
C ASP A 83 6.53 -0.52 -14.03
N VAL A 84 5.62 0.09 -14.78
CA VAL A 84 4.21 -0.35 -14.85
C VAL A 84 4.07 -1.70 -15.57
N SER A 85 5.01 -2.04 -16.46
CA SER A 85 4.98 -3.28 -17.25
C SER A 85 5.16 -4.53 -16.39
N THR A 86 5.84 -4.40 -15.24
CA THR A 86 6.11 -5.49 -14.29
C THR A 86 5.00 -5.67 -13.27
N VAL A 87 3.97 -4.80 -13.28
CA VAL A 87 2.89 -4.84 -12.30
C VAL A 87 2.01 -6.09 -12.51
N PRO A 88 1.86 -6.97 -11.49
CA PRO A 88 1.09 -8.19 -11.61
C PRO A 88 -0.35 -7.95 -12.07
N ASN A 89 -0.93 -8.87 -12.85
CA ASN A 89 -2.34 -8.78 -13.24
C ASN A 89 -3.30 -8.89 -12.04
N GLY A 90 -4.38 -8.10 -12.06
CA GLY A 90 -5.40 -8.06 -11.00
C GLY A 90 -5.02 -7.18 -9.82
N LEU A 91 -5.38 -7.60 -8.60
CA LEU A 91 -5.05 -6.90 -7.35
C LEU A 91 -3.57 -7.10 -6.99
N PHE A 92 -2.91 -6.01 -6.60
CA PHE A 92 -1.50 -6.02 -6.18
C PHE A 92 -1.27 -4.99 -5.08
N ALA A 93 -0.11 -5.08 -4.44
CA ALA A 93 0.35 -4.14 -3.44
C ALA A 93 1.75 -3.63 -3.77
N ILE A 94 2.03 -2.39 -3.36
CA ILE A 94 3.35 -1.77 -3.38
C ILE A 94 3.77 -1.63 -1.92
N ASP A 95 4.80 -2.38 -1.50
CA ASP A 95 5.43 -2.25 -0.20
C ASP A 95 6.69 -1.40 -0.29
N GLU A 96 7.16 -0.87 0.84
CA GLU A 96 8.31 0.04 0.94
C GLU A 96 8.36 1.09 -0.19
N SER A 97 7.25 1.79 -0.45
CA SER A 97 7.14 2.70 -1.58
C SER A 97 8.24 3.78 -1.60
N ALA A 98 8.74 4.16 -0.42
CA ALA A 98 9.83 5.10 -0.22
C ALA A 98 11.16 4.70 -0.89
N CYS A 99 11.34 3.43 -1.26
CA CYS A 99 12.53 2.96 -1.98
C CYS A 99 12.55 3.39 -3.45
N PHE A 100 11.41 3.65 -4.07
CA PHE A 100 11.34 4.02 -5.48
C PHE A 100 11.77 5.46 -5.74
N GLU A 101 12.22 5.72 -6.97
CA GLU A 101 12.39 7.08 -7.46
C GLU A 101 11.03 7.81 -7.47
N ARG A 102 10.97 8.97 -6.82
CA ARG A 102 9.73 9.71 -6.57
C ARG A 102 8.94 10.02 -7.86
N GLY A 103 9.63 10.56 -8.87
CA GLY A 103 9.02 10.92 -10.15
C GLY A 103 8.43 9.70 -10.85
N SER A 104 9.20 8.63 -10.91
CA SER A 104 8.79 7.38 -11.54
C SER A 104 7.59 6.72 -10.85
N LEU A 105 7.58 6.63 -9.52
CA LEU A 105 6.46 6.03 -8.80
C LEU A 105 5.16 6.83 -8.98
N SER A 106 5.22 8.16 -8.84
CA SER A 106 4.04 9.01 -9.01
C SER A 106 3.48 8.94 -10.44
N GLU A 107 4.34 8.94 -11.46
CA GLU A 107 3.95 8.78 -12.85
C GLU A 107 3.36 7.38 -13.11
N GLY A 108 3.98 6.34 -12.57
CA GLY A 108 3.48 4.97 -12.65
C GLY A 108 2.09 4.82 -12.03
N ILE A 109 1.85 5.43 -10.86
CA ILE A 109 0.53 5.46 -10.23
C ILE A 109 -0.48 6.18 -11.12
N LYS A 110 -0.13 7.31 -11.75
CA LYS A 110 -1.00 8.01 -12.71
C LYS A 110 -1.36 7.10 -13.89
N ARG A 111 -0.41 6.31 -14.41
CA ARG A 111 -0.65 5.32 -15.49
C ARG A 111 -1.54 4.15 -15.05
N LEU A 112 -1.62 3.88 -13.74
CA LEU A 112 -2.48 2.85 -13.14
C LEU A 112 -3.90 3.38 -12.79
N ALA A 113 -4.34 4.50 -13.39
CA ALA A 113 -5.58 5.20 -13.06
C ALA A 113 -6.88 4.37 -13.13
N SER A 114 -6.88 3.20 -13.78
CA SER A 114 -8.04 2.29 -13.86
C SER A 114 -7.95 1.08 -12.91
N ARG A 115 -6.82 0.91 -12.19
CA ARG A 115 -6.51 -0.30 -11.44
C ARG A 115 -6.60 -0.10 -9.94
N ALA A 116 -7.22 -1.02 -9.22
CA ALA A 116 -7.21 -1.01 -7.76
C ALA A 116 -5.92 -1.65 -7.22
N PHE A 117 -5.32 -1.02 -6.21
CA PHE A 117 -4.09 -1.50 -5.57
C PHE A 117 -3.95 -1.01 -4.14
N ILE A 118 -3.01 -1.61 -3.42
CA ILE A 118 -2.60 -1.18 -2.08
C ILE A 118 -1.24 -0.50 -2.18
N ILE A 119 -1.04 0.62 -1.50
CA ILE A 119 0.28 1.27 -1.36
C ILE A 119 0.61 1.47 0.10
N CYS A 120 1.80 1.07 0.51
CA CYS A 120 2.25 1.15 1.90
C CYS A 120 3.21 2.31 2.11
N VAL A 121 2.92 3.12 3.12
CA VAL A 121 3.76 4.24 3.56
C VAL A 121 3.98 4.18 5.07
N GLN A 122 5.05 4.80 5.57
CA GLN A 122 5.32 4.82 7.00
C GLN A 122 4.51 5.90 7.71
N ARG A 123 4.40 7.08 7.09
CA ARG A 123 3.73 8.27 7.63
C ARG A 123 2.86 8.90 6.56
N ARG A 124 1.82 9.63 6.99
CA ARG A 124 0.94 10.40 6.09
C ARG A 124 1.71 11.38 5.21
N ASN A 125 2.70 12.08 5.79
CA ASN A 125 3.52 13.06 5.07
C ASN A 125 4.35 12.42 3.93
N ASP A 126 4.61 11.11 3.98
CA ASP A 126 5.33 10.42 2.90
C ASP A 126 4.53 10.44 1.59
N LEU A 127 3.20 10.43 1.67
CA LEU A 127 2.32 10.51 0.49
C LEU A 127 2.50 11.83 -0.26
N ASP A 128 2.67 12.91 0.48
CA ASP A 128 2.84 14.25 -0.07
C ASP A 128 4.27 14.42 -0.59
N ASN A 129 5.27 14.01 0.20
CA ASN A 129 6.69 14.07 -0.16
C ASN A 129 7.04 13.26 -1.42
N MET A 130 6.26 12.22 -1.72
CA MET A 130 6.44 11.35 -2.87
C MET A 130 5.53 11.69 -4.06
N GLY A 131 4.69 12.71 -3.96
CA GLY A 131 3.72 13.07 -5.02
C GLY A 131 2.60 12.03 -5.22
N ILE A 132 2.47 11.05 -4.30
CA ILE A 132 1.45 10.01 -4.36
C ILE A 132 0.06 10.62 -4.15
N ARG A 133 -0.09 11.59 -3.21
CA ARG A 133 -1.39 12.23 -2.97
C ARG A 133 -1.94 12.88 -4.24
N GLU A 134 -1.09 13.58 -4.99
CA GLU A 134 -1.49 14.19 -6.27
C GLU A 134 -1.81 13.12 -7.32
N ALA A 135 -0.99 12.07 -7.42
CA ALA A 135 -1.22 10.96 -8.33
C ALA A 135 -2.53 10.19 -8.06
N LEU A 136 -3.05 10.27 -6.84
CA LEU A 136 -4.32 9.66 -6.43
C LEU A 136 -5.53 10.62 -6.51
N ASN A 137 -5.36 11.85 -7.01
CA ASN A 137 -6.45 12.80 -7.10
C ASN A 137 -7.61 12.25 -7.97
N GLY A 138 -8.85 12.47 -7.53
CA GLY A 138 -10.06 11.95 -8.19
C GLY A 138 -10.33 10.45 -7.97
N ARG A 139 -9.48 9.73 -7.22
CA ARG A 139 -9.68 8.31 -6.91
C ARG A 139 -10.48 8.14 -5.62
N ARG A 140 -11.18 7.01 -5.49
CA ARG A 140 -11.74 6.57 -4.20
C ARG A 140 -10.62 5.95 -3.38
N ILE A 141 -10.37 6.51 -2.20
CA ILE A 141 -9.21 6.13 -1.37
C ILE A 141 -9.73 5.59 -0.04
N LEU A 142 -9.23 4.43 0.36
CA LEU A 142 -9.37 3.90 1.71
C LEU A 142 -8.02 4.07 2.41
N VAL A 143 -7.94 4.97 3.38
CA VAL A 143 -6.77 5.15 4.23
C VAL A 143 -6.91 4.26 5.45
N LEU A 144 -6.03 3.26 5.57
CA LEU A 144 -5.96 2.37 6.70
C LEU A 144 -4.69 2.64 7.49
N GLU A 145 -4.83 3.14 8.72
CA GLU A 145 -3.72 3.46 9.60
C GLU A 145 -3.55 2.39 10.68
N ILE A 146 -2.37 1.75 10.69
CA ILE A 146 -1.96 0.75 11.67
C ILE A 146 -1.14 1.43 12.76
N LYS A 147 -1.68 1.44 13.98
CA LYS A 147 -1.04 2.01 15.19
C LYS A 147 -0.26 0.98 15.99
#